data_AF-A0A3S5WW04-F1
#
_entry.id   AF-A0A3S5WW04-F1
#
_cell.length_a   1.000
_cell.length_b   1.000
_cell.length_c   1.000
_cell.angle_alpha   90.00
_cell.angle_beta   90.00
_cell.angle_gamma   90.00
#
_symmetry.space_group_name_H-M   'P 1'
#
loop_
_entity.id
_entity.type
_entity.pdbx_description
1 polymer ?
#
loop_
_entity_poly.entity_id
_entity_poly.type
_entity_poly.pdbx_seq_one_letter_code
_entity_poly.pdbx_strand_id
1 'polypeptide(L)'
;MRTLTLMAATLLLAACNTTPREPLVGADRDEHGCIGSAGYQWSALAGQCVRLFEQGIRLNPIDAGQTVSAFVLFNADQSQAELTLPEGGPIRLIRQGEEGNWSWQGGGYQLFPWKGYVLKSGDHVLYHGDLIP
;
A
#
# COMPACT_ATOMS: atom_id res chain seq x y z
N MET A 1 40.60 29.72 -63.75
CA MET A 1 41.35 28.76 -62.92
C MET A 1 40.63 28.65 -61.59
N ARG A 2 40.48 27.41 -61.10
CA ARG A 2 39.63 27.02 -59.96
C ARG A 2 40.20 27.57 -58.64
N THR A 3 39.33 28.09 -57.78
CA THR A 3 39.46 27.90 -56.33
C THR A 3 38.06 27.76 -55.74
N LEU A 4 37.68 26.50 -55.47
CA LEU A 4 36.59 26.16 -54.56
C LEU A 4 37.05 26.54 -53.15
N THR A 5 36.29 27.36 -52.43
CA THR A 5 36.40 27.50 -50.98
C THR A 5 35.15 26.92 -50.33
N LEU A 6 35.40 25.96 -49.45
CA LEU A 6 34.45 25.04 -48.85
C LEU A 6 33.43 25.76 -47.95
N MET A 7 32.20 25.25 -47.98
CA MET A 7 31.25 25.37 -46.88
C MET A 7 31.90 24.91 -45.57
N ALA A 8 31.95 25.77 -44.56
CA ALA A 8 32.07 25.35 -43.17
C ALA A 8 30.74 25.65 -42.48
N ALA A 9 29.80 24.71 -42.60
CA ALA A 9 28.58 24.69 -41.81
C ALA A 9 29.00 24.50 -40.34
N THR A 10 28.87 25.56 -39.53
CA THR A 10 28.98 25.50 -38.07
C THR A 10 27.82 24.68 -37.53
N LEU A 11 28.09 23.39 -37.38
CA LEU A 11 27.21 22.38 -36.80
C LEU A 11 27.05 22.68 -35.30
N LEU A 12 25.91 23.26 -34.90
CA LEU A 12 25.48 23.32 -33.51
C LEU A 12 25.20 21.90 -33.01
N LEU A 13 26.14 21.32 -32.27
CA LEU A 13 25.92 20.09 -31.51
C LEU A 13 25.86 20.44 -30.02
N ALA A 14 24.73 21.01 -29.59
CA ALA A 14 24.34 20.96 -28.19
C ALA A 14 23.97 19.50 -27.87
N ALA A 15 24.94 18.72 -27.39
CA ALA A 15 24.71 17.37 -26.92
C ALA A 15 23.92 17.42 -25.61
N CYS A 16 22.60 17.28 -25.68
CA CYS A 16 21.79 16.97 -24.51
C CYS A 16 22.14 15.55 -24.05
N ASN A 17 22.95 15.43 -22.99
CA ASN A 17 23.21 14.17 -22.32
C ASN A 17 21.95 13.74 -21.54
N THR A 18 21.01 13.06 -22.20
CA THR A 18 19.99 12.27 -21.51
C THR A 18 20.56 10.90 -21.16
N THR A 19 21.51 10.87 -20.21
CA THR A 19 21.82 9.62 -19.51
C THR A 19 20.59 9.24 -18.69
N PRO A 20 20.06 8.00 -18.82
CA PRO A 20 18.99 7.53 -17.96
C PRO A 20 19.47 7.63 -16.51
N ARG A 21 18.90 8.55 -15.75
CA ARG A 21 19.18 8.65 -14.32
C ARG A 21 18.48 7.47 -13.66
N GLU A 22 19.24 6.54 -13.11
CA GLU A 22 18.65 5.49 -12.29
C GLU A 22 17.81 6.15 -11.18
N PRO A 23 16.57 5.68 -10.93
CA PRO A 23 15.76 6.19 -9.85
C PRO A 23 16.53 6.07 -8.54
N LEU A 24 16.75 7.19 -7.85
CA LEU A 24 17.33 7.19 -6.52
C LEU A 24 16.37 6.46 -5.57
N VAL A 25 16.82 5.39 -4.93
CA VAL A 25 16.04 4.70 -3.88
C VAL A 25 15.68 5.68 -2.76
N GLY A 26 14.42 5.66 -2.31
CA GLY A 26 13.92 6.58 -1.28
C GLY A 26 13.60 8.01 -1.75
N ALA A 27 13.71 8.30 -3.05
CA ALA A 27 13.26 9.57 -3.63
C ALA A 27 11.79 9.52 -4.13
N ASP A 28 11.05 8.49 -3.76
CA ASP A 28 9.69 8.15 -4.17
C ASP A 28 8.63 8.54 -3.12
N ARG A 29 8.75 9.76 -2.60
CA ARG A 29 7.72 10.30 -1.68
C ARG A 29 6.41 10.55 -2.42
N ASP A 30 5.31 10.04 -1.87
CA ASP A 30 3.95 10.35 -2.33
C ASP A 30 3.47 11.74 -1.85
N GLU A 31 2.22 12.10 -2.15
CA GLU A 31 1.60 13.38 -1.75
C GLU A 31 1.54 13.58 -0.23
N HIS A 32 1.58 12.49 0.54
CA HIS A 32 1.61 12.49 2.00
C HIS A 32 3.04 12.45 2.56
N GLY A 33 4.05 12.38 1.71
CA GLY A 33 5.46 12.27 2.08
C GLY A 33 5.89 10.86 2.47
N CYS A 34 5.06 9.84 2.24
CA CYS A 34 5.39 8.45 2.54
C CYS A 34 6.35 7.89 1.49
N ILE A 35 7.38 7.17 1.94
CA ILE A 35 8.40 6.58 1.08
C ILE A 35 8.01 5.12 0.80
N GLY A 36 7.36 4.89 -0.34
CA GLY A 36 6.84 3.58 -0.72
C GLY A 36 7.92 2.49 -0.78
N SER A 37 9.11 2.82 -1.28
CA SER A 37 10.24 1.89 -1.40
C SER A 37 10.77 1.42 -0.04
N ALA A 38 10.49 2.18 1.03
CA ALA A 38 10.80 1.79 2.40
C ALA A 38 9.64 1.02 3.07
N GLY A 39 8.54 0.79 2.36
CA GLY A 39 7.34 0.11 2.84
C GLY A 39 6.38 1.01 3.62
N TYR A 40 6.56 2.33 3.56
CA TYR A 40 5.62 3.28 4.15
C TYR A 40 4.44 3.51 3.21
N GLN A 41 3.24 3.52 3.79
CA GLN A 41 2.02 3.97 3.12
C GLN A 41 1.24 4.92 4.01
N TRP A 42 0.47 5.82 3.42
CA TRP A 42 -0.41 6.70 4.17
C TRP A 42 -1.56 5.91 4.80
N SER A 43 -1.77 6.11 6.11
CA SER A 43 -2.97 5.66 6.80
C SER A 43 -3.82 6.87 7.17
N ALA A 44 -5.03 6.93 6.64
CA ALA A 44 -5.97 7.99 7.02
C ALA A 44 -6.45 7.79 8.46
N LEU A 45 -6.55 6.53 8.90
CA LEU A 45 -6.92 6.19 10.28
C LEU A 45 -5.85 6.63 11.29
N ALA A 46 -4.57 6.40 11.00
CA ALA A 46 -3.47 6.79 11.89
C ALA A 46 -2.99 8.23 11.70
N GLY A 47 -3.38 8.88 10.59
CA GLY A 47 -2.97 10.23 10.24
C GLY A 47 -1.47 10.38 9.96
N GLN A 48 -0.81 9.29 9.58
CA GLN A 48 0.64 9.24 9.38
C GLN A 48 1.03 8.11 8.42
N CYS A 49 2.28 8.15 7.96
CA CYS A 49 2.87 7.05 7.19
C CYS A 49 3.17 5.86 8.11
N VAL A 50 2.64 4.69 7.76
CA VAL A 50 2.79 3.45 8.54
C VAL A 50 3.44 2.35 7.72
N ARG A 51 4.08 1.40 8.40
CA ARG A 51 4.54 0.14 7.81
C ARG A 51 3.64 -0.97 8.34
N LEU A 52 2.72 -1.45 7.50
CA LEU A 52 1.67 -2.37 7.93
C LEU A 52 2.21 -3.70 8.46
N PHE A 53 3.34 -4.16 7.97
CA PHE A 53 3.98 -5.39 8.46
C PHE A 53 4.67 -5.24 9.83
N GLU A 54 4.78 -4.02 10.36
CA GLU A 54 5.28 -3.76 11.73
C GLU A 54 4.15 -3.39 12.68
N GLN A 55 3.12 -2.71 12.18
CA GLN A 55 2.10 -2.04 13.01
C GLN A 55 0.70 -2.65 12.87
N GLY A 56 0.44 -3.39 11.79
CA GLY A 56 -0.85 -3.98 11.48
C GLY A 56 -0.88 -5.48 11.74
N ILE A 57 -2.09 -6.01 11.92
CA ILE A 57 -2.34 -7.45 11.94
C ILE A 57 -2.22 -7.98 10.53
N ARG A 58 -1.31 -8.94 10.31
CA ARG A 58 -1.20 -9.65 9.04
C ARG A 58 -2.32 -10.67 8.90
N LEU A 59 -3.02 -10.61 7.77
CA LEU A 59 -4.04 -11.58 7.38
C LEU A 59 -3.54 -12.39 6.18
N ASN A 60 -3.39 -13.69 6.35
CA ASN A 60 -3.00 -14.62 5.29
C ASN A 60 -4.22 -15.15 4.54
N PRO A 61 -4.14 -15.27 3.20
CA PRO A 61 -5.25 -15.79 2.41
C PRO A 61 -5.53 -17.25 2.76
N ILE A 62 -6.80 -17.64 2.66
CA ILE A 62 -7.18 -19.06 2.83
C ILE A 62 -7.00 -19.87 1.55
N ASP A 63 -7.03 -19.20 0.40
CA ASP A 63 -6.77 -19.82 -0.89
C ASP A 63 -5.26 -19.98 -1.07
N ALA A 64 -4.81 -21.22 -1.22
CA ALA A 64 -3.40 -21.55 -1.44
C ALA A 64 -2.85 -20.98 -2.77
N GLY A 65 -3.72 -20.62 -3.71
CA GLY A 65 -3.34 -19.93 -4.95
C GLY A 65 -2.98 -18.46 -4.75
N GLN A 66 -3.38 -17.86 -3.63
CA GLN A 66 -3.07 -16.48 -3.28
C GLN A 66 -1.92 -16.43 -2.27
N THR A 67 -0.90 -15.63 -2.54
CA THR A 67 0.30 -15.54 -1.68
C THR A 67 0.47 -14.20 -0.98
N VAL A 68 -0.30 -13.19 -1.39
CA VAL A 68 -0.22 -11.83 -0.85
C VAL A 68 -1.17 -11.68 0.33
N SER A 69 -0.63 -11.24 1.47
CA SER A 69 -1.40 -10.99 2.68
C SER A 69 -2.17 -9.67 2.59
N ALA A 70 -3.31 -9.61 3.27
CA ALA A 70 -3.95 -8.37 3.65
C ALA A 70 -3.45 -7.92 5.04
N PHE A 71 -3.75 -6.69 5.42
CA PHE A 71 -3.41 -6.16 6.74
C PHE A 71 -4.56 -5.36 7.33
N VAL A 72 -4.63 -5.36 8.66
CA VAL A 72 -5.58 -4.56 9.42
C VAL A 72 -4.83 -3.70 10.43
N LEU A 73 -5.03 -2.38 10.37
CA LEU A 73 -4.53 -1.45 11.38
C LEU A 73 -5.70 -0.97 12.23
N PHE A 74 -5.61 -1.10 13.56
CA PHE A 74 -6.63 -0.58 14.47
C PHE A 74 -6.26 0.81 14.97
N ASN A 75 -7.27 1.64 15.27
CA ASN A 75 -7.07 2.82 16.08
C ASN A 75 -6.91 2.46 17.58
N ALA A 76 -6.51 3.43 18.40
CA ALA A 76 -6.14 3.18 19.80
C ALA A 76 -7.21 2.49 20.66
N ASP A 77 -8.50 2.81 20.46
CA ASP A 77 -9.62 2.21 21.19
C ASP A 77 -10.26 1.01 20.47
N GLN A 78 -9.68 0.61 19.35
CA GLN A 78 -10.15 -0.42 18.42
C GLN A 78 -11.60 -0.22 17.97
N SER A 79 -12.18 0.97 18.07
CA SER A 79 -13.52 1.27 17.56
C SER A 79 -13.56 1.24 16.03
N GLN A 80 -12.40 1.33 15.39
CA GLN A 80 -12.25 1.35 13.95
C GLN A 80 -11.02 0.58 13.52
N ALA A 81 -11.05 0.11 12.29
CA ALA A 81 -9.92 -0.52 11.64
C ALA A 81 -9.76 0.00 10.21
N GLU A 82 -8.55 -0.05 9.70
CA GLU A 82 -8.23 0.24 8.31
C GLU A 82 -7.72 -1.06 7.69
N LEU A 83 -8.51 -1.59 6.76
CA LEU A 83 -8.22 -2.81 6.01
C LEU A 83 -7.47 -2.45 4.73
N THR A 84 -6.30 -3.06 4.54
CA THR A 84 -5.54 -2.97 3.29
C THR A 84 -5.52 -4.34 2.63
N LEU A 85 -6.12 -4.44 1.45
CA LEU A 85 -6.09 -5.64 0.61
C LEU A 85 -4.93 -5.56 -0.39
N PRO A 86 -4.54 -6.69 -1.02
CA PRO A 86 -3.49 -6.69 -2.05
C PRO A 86 -3.77 -5.75 -3.23
N GLU A 87 -5.05 -5.49 -3.51
CA GLU A 87 -5.50 -4.62 -4.59
C GLU A 87 -6.47 -3.57 -4.04
N GLY A 88 -6.42 -2.38 -4.64
CA GLY A 88 -7.25 -1.25 -4.24
C GLY A 88 -6.63 -0.39 -3.13
N GLY A 89 -7.42 0.55 -2.62
CA GLY A 89 -7.02 1.45 -1.55
C GLY A 89 -7.48 0.97 -0.15
N PRO A 90 -7.02 1.62 0.93
CA PRO A 90 -7.43 1.28 2.29
C PRO A 90 -8.94 1.46 2.50
N ILE A 91 -9.55 0.54 3.25
CA ILE A 91 -10.98 0.50 3.54
C ILE A 91 -11.18 0.69 5.04
N ARG A 92 -11.99 1.69 5.42
CA ARG A 92 -12.34 1.91 6.83
C ARG A 92 -13.44 0.94 7.26
N LEU A 93 -13.19 0.23 8.35
CA LEU A 93 -14.13 -0.65 9.03
C LEU A 93 -14.51 -0.06 10.38
N ILE A 94 -15.78 -0.12 10.74
CA ILE A 94 -16.31 0.38 12.02
C ILE A 94 -16.71 -0.80 12.89
N ARG A 95 -16.32 -0.78 14.17
CA ARG A 95 -16.73 -1.81 15.14
C ARG A 95 -18.24 -1.72 15.37
N GLN A 96 -18.90 -2.86 15.28
CA GLN A 96 -20.33 -3.04 15.50
C GLN A 96 -20.59 -4.29 16.36
N GLY A 97 -21.77 -4.36 16.96
CA GLY A 97 -22.19 -5.47 17.82
C GLY A 97 -21.96 -5.21 19.31
N GLU A 98 -22.22 -6.25 20.10
CA GLU A 98 -22.14 -6.25 21.56
C GLU A 98 -20.91 -7.01 22.06
N GLU A 99 -20.62 -6.87 23.34
CA GLU A 99 -19.52 -7.57 23.99
C GLU A 99 -19.58 -9.08 23.78
N GLY A 100 -18.48 -9.64 23.30
CA GLY A 100 -18.36 -11.04 22.90
C GLY A 100 -18.83 -11.36 21.47
N ASN A 101 -19.49 -10.43 20.78
CA ASN A 101 -19.99 -10.59 19.40
C ASN A 101 -19.66 -9.38 18.50
N TRP A 102 -18.53 -8.73 18.75
CA TRP A 102 -18.10 -7.61 17.91
C TRP A 102 -17.58 -8.06 16.54
N SER A 103 -17.76 -7.20 15.55
CA SER A 103 -17.11 -7.28 14.25
C SER A 103 -16.78 -5.89 13.73
N TRP A 104 -15.78 -5.77 12.86
CA TRP A 104 -15.50 -4.52 12.15
C TRP A 104 -16.04 -4.63 10.72
N GLN A 105 -16.89 -3.68 10.32
CA GLN A 105 -17.63 -3.75 9.06
C GLN A 105 -17.44 -2.49 8.21
N GLY A 106 -17.30 -2.66 6.90
CA GLY A 106 -17.15 -1.56 5.94
C GLY A 106 -16.73 -2.04 4.56
N GLY A 107 -17.14 -1.32 3.51
CA GLY A 107 -16.75 -1.64 2.12
C GLY A 107 -17.17 -3.03 1.62
N GLY A 108 -18.19 -3.66 2.22
CA GLY A 108 -18.61 -5.04 1.92
C GLY A 108 -17.84 -6.13 2.69
N TYR A 109 -16.89 -5.73 3.53
CA TYR A 109 -16.08 -6.63 4.34
C TYR A 109 -16.50 -6.66 5.80
N GLN A 110 -16.26 -7.80 6.44
CA GLN A 110 -16.48 -8.01 7.86
C GLN A 110 -15.28 -8.75 8.48
N LEU A 111 -14.73 -8.18 9.56
CA LEU A 111 -13.63 -8.77 10.33
C LEU A 111 -14.14 -9.26 11.68
N PHE A 112 -13.92 -10.53 11.99
CA PHE A 112 -14.37 -11.18 13.23
C PHE A 112 -13.18 -11.61 14.10
N PRO A 113 -13.21 -11.36 15.42
CA PRO A 113 -12.21 -11.87 16.35
C PRO A 113 -12.54 -13.30 16.78
N TRP A 114 -12.31 -14.28 15.90
CA TRP A 114 -12.52 -15.71 16.17
C TRP A 114 -11.21 -16.49 16.03
N LYS A 115 -10.63 -16.94 17.16
CA LYS A 115 -9.36 -17.69 17.21
C LYS A 115 -8.26 -17.02 16.38
N GLY A 116 -8.12 -15.71 16.52
CA GLY A 116 -7.47 -14.85 15.54
C GLY A 116 -8.47 -13.87 14.94
N TYR A 117 -8.13 -13.34 13.78
CA TYR A 117 -9.02 -12.53 12.97
C TYR A 117 -9.43 -13.29 11.71
N VAL A 118 -10.70 -13.20 11.35
CA VAL A 118 -11.27 -13.78 10.14
C VAL A 118 -11.89 -12.66 9.31
N LEU A 119 -11.36 -12.43 8.11
CA LEU A 119 -11.91 -11.45 7.18
C LEU A 119 -12.83 -12.15 6.17
N LYS A 120 -14.04 -11.62 6.03
CA LYS A 120 -15.06 -12.13 5.11
C LYS A 120 -15.55 -11.05 4.15
N SER A 121 -16.04 -11.50 3.00
CA SER A 121 -16.88 -10.73 2.08
C SER A 121 -18.17 -11.51 1.84
N GLY A 122 -19.29 -11.02 2.38
CA GLY A 122 -20.51 -11.82 2.53
C GLY A 122 -20.23 -13.09 3.34
N ASP A 123 -20.66 -14.25 2.82
CA ASP A 123 -20.45 -15.55 3.48
C ASP A 123 -19.07 -16.17 3.23
N HIS A 124 -18.28 -15.60 2.32
CA HIS A 124 -16.97 -16.13 1.95
C HIS A 124 -15.89 -15.64 2.90
N VAL A 125 -15.19 -16.57 3.52
CA VAL A 125 -13.94 -16.29 4.23
C VAL A 125 -12.85 -16.06 3.19
N LEU A 126 -12.05 -15.01 3.38
CA LEU A 126 -11.00 -14.63 2.45
C LEU A 126 -9.61 -14.76 3.11
N TYR A 127 -9.48 -14.32 4.36
CA TYR A 127 -8.20 -14.31 5.06
C TYR A 127 -8.35 -14.65 6.55
N HIS A 128 -7.27 -15.16 7.14
CA HIS A 128 -7.10 -15.40 8.56
C HIS A 128 -5.84 -14.72 9.08
N GLY A 129 -5.87 -14.17 10.28
CA GLY A 129 -4.68 -13.64 10.96
C GLY A 129 -4.66 -14.00 12.43
N ASP A 130 -3.49 -13.87 13.05
CA ASP A 130 -3.34 -14.04 14.49
C ASP A 130 -3.85 -12.80 15.25
N LEU A 131 -4.07 -12.92 16.56
CA LEU A 131 -4.53 -11.79 17.39
C LEU A 131 -3.46 -10.72 17.62
N ILE A 132 -2.20 -11.00 17.26
CA ILE A 132 -1.04 -10.17 17.56
C ILE A 132 -0.31 -9.86 16.22
N PRO A 133 0.15 -8.61 16.01
CA PRO A 133 1.00 -8.25 14.87
C PRO A 133 2.29 -9.06 14.79
#